data_AF-A0A142L143-F1
#
_entry.id   AF-A0A142L143-F1
#
_cell.length_a   1.000
_cell.length_b   1.000
_cell.length_c   1.000
_cell.angle_alpha   90.00
_cell.angle_beta   90.00
_cell.angle_gamma   90.00
#
_symmetry.space_group_name_H-M   'P 1'
#
loop_
_entity.id
_entity.type
_entity.pdbx_description
1 polymer ?
#
loop_
_entity_poly.entity_id
_entity_poly.type
_entity_poly.pdbx_seq_one_letter_code
_entity_poly.pdbx_strand_id
1 'polypeptide(L)'
;MNVAEQIRNTIECIPESQPFGYADLGIEATNFYSAAKSLERLQKKGVIKKVSKGVFYRPEISTFGELPADSNAILNRYLFRDGKRIAYITSYSLFNSLGLTTQMAFKIKIATNEKRIKIDEYYLNVNSVKSYVEVTDQNYKLLGYLDAIKDIKKIPDCSVKQAVIRMRSILKSLNATEISELINLALNYPSRTRALLGAILENIDSKLNLDKLKNSLNPLTKINLNIDETVLQSTKKWNINATTPRRNKF
;
A
#
# COMPACT_ATOMS: atom_id res chain seq x y z
N MET A 1 3.80 30.44 -30.15
CA MET A 1 4.21 30.50 -28.73
C MET A 1 5.57 29.81 -28.60
N ASN A 2 6.53 30.43 -27.90
CA ASN A 2 7.81 29.78 -27.61
C ASN A 2 7.59 28.71 -26.52
N VAL A 3 8.22 27.54 -26.64
CA VAL A 3 8.14 26.44 -25.65
C VAL A 3 8.40 26.94 -24.21
N ALA A 4 9.32 27.89 -24.04
CA ALA A 4 9.63 28.44 -22.72
C ALA A 4 8.48 29.28 -22.11
N GLU A 5 7.72 29.98 -22.95
CA GLU A 5 6.59 30.81 -22.54
C GLU A 5 5.38 29.93 -22.20
N GLN A 6 5.10 28.92 -23.02
CA GLN A 6 4.10 27.88 -22.72
C GLN A 6 4.36 27.23 -21.37
N ILE A 7 5.59 26.75 -21.14
CA ILE A 7 5.96 26.09 -19.88
C ILE A 7 5.71 27.02 -18.68
N ARG A 8 6.04 28.31 -18.81
CA ARG A 8 5.84 29.26 -17.71
C ARG A 8 4.36 29.44 -17.40
N ASN A 9 3.54 29.71 -18.42
CA ASN A 9 2.11 29.92 -18.25
C ASN A 9 1.43 28.67 -17.66
N THR A 10 1.83 27.48 -18.10
CA THR A 10 1.30 26.23 -17.53
C THR A 10 1.71 26.07 -16.06
N ILE A 11 2.97 26.37 -15.70
CA ILE A 11 3.45 26.28 -14.32
C ILE A 11 2.71 27.26 -13.40
N GLU A 12 2.40 28.47 -13.86
CA GLU A 12 1.66 29.47 -13.08
C GLU A 12 0.25 28.99 -12.70
N CYS A 13 -0.39 28.20 -13.57
CA CYS A 13 -1.71 27.61 -13.30
C CYS A 13 -1.69 26.41 -12.35
N ILE A 14 -0.52 25.80 -12.10
CA ILE A 14 -0.41 24.67 -11.16
C ILE A 14 -0.45 25.22 -9.73
N PRO A 15 -1.17 24.61 -8.77
CA PRO A 15 -1.15 25.05 -7.38
C PRO A 15 0.25 25.00 -6.76
N GLU A 16 0.50 25.85 -5.75
CA GLU A 16 1.75 25.76 -4.98
C GLU A 16 1.85 24.42 -4.25
N SER A 17 3.07 23.99 -3.99
CA SER A 17 3.40 22.70 -3.38
C SER A 17 2.96 21.46 -4.18
N GLN A 18 2.20 21.62 -5.28
CA GLN A 18 1.76 20.53 -6.14
C GLN A 18 2.91 20.04 -7.06
N PRO A 19 3.28 18.75 -7.00
CA PRO A 19 4.31 18.18 -7.85
C PRO A 19 3.81 17.96 -9.29
N PHE A 20 4.63 18.35 -10.27
CA PHE A 20 4.37 18.19 -11.69
C PHE A 20 5.60 17.68 -12.45
N GLY A 21 5.38 17.10 -13.62
CA GLY A 21 6.43 16.62 -14.52
C GLY A 21 6.15 16.98 -15.97
N TYR A 22 6.94 16.44 -16.90
CA TYR A 22 6.86 16.78 -18.32
C TYR A 22 5.49 16.51 -18.95
N ALA A 23 4.81 15.44 -18.53
CA ALA A 23 3.48 15.08 -19.01
C ALA A 23 2.42 16.13 -18.63
N ASP A 24 2.49 16.67 -17.41
CA ASP A 24 1.52 17.67 -16.93
C ASP A 24 1.68 19.02 -17.66
N LEU A 25 2.88 19.27 -18.20
CA LEU A 25 3.19 20.47 -18.98
C LEU A 25 2.75 20.34 -20.45
N GLY A 26 2.22 19.19 -20.86
CA GLY A 26 1.81 18.92 -22.25
C GLY A 26 2.98 19.00 -23.24
N ILE A 27 4.20 18.63 -22.80
CA ILE A 27 5.39 18.75 -23.64
C ILE A 27 5.52 17.54 -24.56
N GLU A 28 5.54 17.80 -25.87
CA GLU A 28 5.88 16.79 -26.87
C GLU A 28 7.32 16.29 -26.74
N ALA A 29 7.56 15.02 -27.07
CA ALA A 29 8.87 14.39 -26.93
C ALA A 29 9.99 15.12 -27.71
N THR A 30 9.65 15.73 -28.84
CA THR A 30 10.55 16.55 -29.69
C THR A 30 11.08 17.79 -28.96
N ASN A 31 10.33 18.30 -27.97
CA ASN A 31 10.64 19.52 -27.24
C ASN A 31 11.30 19.27 -25.87
N PHE A 32 11.60 18.02 -25.51
CA PHE A 32 12.15 17.70 -24.19
C PHE A 32 13.47 18.41 -23.87
N TYR A 33 14.37 18.58 -24.84
CA TYR A 33 15.63 19.29 -24.59
C TYR A 33 15.42 20.77 -24.26
N SER A 34 14.60 21.45 -25.06
CA SER A 34 14.22 22.85 -24.86
C SER A 34 13.47 23.03 -23.53
N ALA A 35 12.56 22.12 -23.21
CA ALA A 35 11.83 22.13 -21.96
C ALA A 35 12.75 21.92 -20.74
N ALA A 36 13.67 20.96 -20.81
CA ALA A 36 14.64 20.72 -19.75
C ALA A 36 15.48 21.96 -19.49
N LYS A 37 15.93 22.67 -20.54
CA LYS A 37 16.65 23.94 -20.40
C LYS A 37 15.79 25.07 -19.82
N SER A 38 14.51 25.14 -20.18
CA SER A 38 13.58 26.09 -19.58
C SER A 38 13.40 25.84 -18.07
N LEU A 39 13.14 24.58 -17.69
CA LEU A 39 13.00 24.16 -16.30
C LEU A 39 14.29 24.35 -15.49
N GLU A 40 15.47 24.15 -16.09
CA GLU A 40 16.77 24.43 -15.46
C GLU A 40 16.91 25.92 -15.11
N ARG A 41 16.49 26.81 -16.03
CA ARG A 41 16.50 28.26 -15.80
C ARG A 41 15.51 28.68 -14.71
N LEU A 42 14.31 28.09 -14.69
CA LEU A 42 13.31 28.36 -13.64
C LEU A 42 13.78 27.89 -12.26
N GLN A 43 14.44 26.73 -12.18
CA GLN A 43 15.08 26.26 -10.95
C GLN A 43 16.18 27.22 -10.46
N LYS A 44 17.07 27.67 -11.35
CA LYS A 44 18.12 28.64 -11.01
C LYS A 44 17.56 29.97 -10.47
N LYS A 45 16.35 30.35 -10.89
CA LYS A 45 15.63 31.53 -10.41
C LYS A 45 14.82 31.29 -9.13
N GLY A 46 14.77 30.06 -8.62
CA GLY A 46 13.98 29.69 -7.44
C GLY A 46 12.47 29.59 -7.67
N VAL A 47 11.99 29.73 -8.92
CA VAL A 47 10.55 29.68 -9.24
C VAL A 47 9.99 28.28 -9.04
N ILE A 48 10.79 27.26 -9.26
CA ILE A 48 10.42 25.85 -9.03
C ILE A 48 11.57 25.14 -8.33
N LYS A 49 11.24 24.09 -7.57
CA LYS A 49 12.22 23.19 -6.97
C LYS A 49 12.02 21.76 -7.45
N LYS A 50 13.09 20.99 -7.40
CA LYS A 50 13.11 19.58 -7.84
C LYS A 50 12.70 18.67 -6.69
N VAL A 51 11.77 17.75 -6.98
CA VAL A 51 11.40 16.66 -6.06
C VAL A 51 12.23 15.41 -6.36
N SER A 52 12.32 15.03 -7.63
CA SER A 52 13.09 13.87 -8.10
C SER A 52 13.40 14.02 -9.59
N LYS A 53 13.93 12.98 -10.26
CA LYS A 53 14.23 13.04 -11.69
C LYS A 53 12.96 13.29 -12.52
N GLY A 54 12.85 14.50 -13.07
CA GLY A 54 11.75 14.90 -13.95
C GLY A 54 10.46 15.30 -13.23
N VAL A 55 10.52 15.50 -11.91
CA VAL A 55 9.41 15.97 -11.07
C VAL A 55 9.83 17.23 -10.32
N PHE A 56 9.00 18.26 -10.38
CA PHE A 56 9.23 19.60 -9.83
C PHE A 56 7.99 20.08 -9.08
N TYR A 57 8.10 21.15 -8.31
CA TYR A 57 6.97 21.84 -7.68
C TYR A 57 7.25 23.35 -7.59
N ARG A 58 6.19 24.16 -7.46
CA ARG A 58 6.32 25.58 -7.11
C ARG A 58 6.33 25.69 -5.58
N PRO A 59 7.38 26.22 -4.95
CA PRO A 59 7.42 26.35 -3.50
C PRO A 59 6.43 27.43 -3.02
N GLU A 60 5.75 27.13 -1.92
CA GLU A 60 4.92 28.10 -1.18
C GLU A 60 5.75 28.72 -0.05
N ILE A 61 5.64 30.02 0.16
CA ILE A 61 6.32 30.71 1.28
C ILE A 61 5.29 30.94 2.37
N SER A 62 5.40 30.17 3.45
CA SER A 62 4.61 30.39 4.66
C SER A 62 5.31 31.37 5.61
N THR A 63 4.61 31.80 6.66
CA THR A 63 5.19 32.57 7.76
C THR A 63 6.34 31.84 8.47
N PHE A 64 6.40 30.51 8.36
CA PHE A 64 7.46 29.66 8.92
C PHE A 64 8.56 29.33 7.91
N GLY A 65 8.56 29.99 6.76
CA GLY A 65 9.48 29.75 5.67
C GLY A 65 8.88 28.88 4.56
N GLU A 66 9.76 28.37 3.71
CA GLU A 66 9.38 27.67 2.51
C GLU A 66 8.80 26.28 2.80
N LEU A 67 7.62 26.00 2.24
CA LEU A 67 6.97 24.71 2.37
C LEU A 67 7.48 23.71 1.32
N PRO A 68 7.63 22.43 1.71
CA PRO A 68 7.99 21.38 0.80
C PRO A 68 6.83 21.04 -0.15
N ALA A 69 7.12 20.28 -1.19
CA ALA A 69 6.09 19.66 -2.03
C ALA A 69 5.13 18.79 -1.19
N ASP A 70 3.86 18.77 -1.57
CA ASP A 70 2.84 17.95 -0.92
C ASP A 70 3.19 16.46 -1.07
N SER A 71 3.50 15.84 0.06
CA SER A 71 3.87 14.43 0.13
C SER A 71 2.77 13.48 -0.36
N ASN A 72 1.49 13.83 -0.16
CA ASN A 72 0.37 13.04 -0.66
C ASN A 72 0.25 13.13 -2.18
N ALA A 73 0.40 14.35 -2.72
CA ALA A 73 0.43 14.54 -4.17
C ALA A 73 1.62 13.83 -4.82
N ILE A 74 2.79 13.84 -4.18
CA ILE A 74 3.96 13.06 -4.65
C ILE A 74 3.62 11.56 -4.63
N LEU A 75 3.08 11.05 -3.52
CA LEU A 75 2.71 9.64 -3.39
C LEU A 75 1.67 9.22 -4.45
N ASN A 76 0.68 10.05 -4.73
CA ASN A 76 -0.35 9.80 -5.73
C ASN A 76 0.22 9.56 -7.13
N ARG A 77 1.32 10.23 -7.49
CA ARG A 77 2.02 9.99 -8.78
C ARG A 77 2.60 8.58 -8.90
N TYR A 78 2.73 7.84 -7.79
CA TYR A 78 3.17 6.44 -7.76
C TYR A 78 2.02 5.45 -7.53
N LEU A 79 0.91 5.90 -6.97
CA LEU A 79 -0.30 5.10 -6.80
C LEU A 79 -1.15 5.03 -8.06
N PHE A 80 -1.08 6.07 -8.90
CA PHE A 80 -1.90 6.21 -10.10
C PHE A 80 -1.05 6.52 -11.34
N ARG A 81 -1.57 6.09 -12.50
CA ARG A 81 -1.08 6.46 -13.82
C ARG A 81 -2.28 6.65 -14.72
N ASP A 82 -2.34 7.77 -15.43
CA ASP A 82 -3.44 8.12 -16.35
C ASP A 82 -4.83 7.99 -15.70
N GLY A 83 -4.93 8.42 -14.44
CA GLY A 83 -6.17 8.33 -13.64
C GLY A 83 -6.54 6.94 -13.14
N LYS A 84 -5.78 5.89 -13.50
CA LYS A 84 -6.00 4.51 -13.05
C LYS A 84 -5.07 4.16 -11.91
N ARG A 85 -5.57 3.48 -10.88
CA ARG A 85 -4.73 2.95 -9.81
C ARG A 85 -3.84 1.82 -10.33
N ILE A 86 -2.55 1.92 -10.04
CA ILE A 86 -1.51 0.92 -10.38
C ILE A 86 -0.74 0.42 -9.15
N ALA A 87 -0.93 1.05 -8.00
CA ALA A 87 -0.30 0.64 -6.74
C ALA A 87 -1.16 0.98 -5.52
N TYR A 88 -0.80 0.39 -4.38
CA TYR A 88 -1.44 0.67 -3.09
C TYR A 88 -0.43 0.63 -1.95
N ILE A 89 -0.72 1.35 -0.87
CA ILE A 89 0.11 1.38 0.34
C ILE A 89 0.01 0.05 1.08
N THR A 90 1.14 -0.49 1.52
CA THR A 90 1.25 -1.76 2.26
C THR A 90 2.24 -1.64 3.44
N SER A 91 2.42 -2.73 4.20
CA SER A 91 3.30 -2.80 5.39
C SER A 91 2.92 -1.78 6.48
N TYR A 92 3.88 -1.10 7.11
CA TYR A 92 3.68 -0.31 8.34
C TYR A 92 2.58 0.76 8.19
N SER A 93 2.59 1.54 7.11
CA SER A 93 1.56 2.56 6.85
C SER A 93 0.16 1.94 6.74
N LEU A 94 0.04 0.78 6.08
CA LEU A 94 -1.21 0.03 6.01
C LEU A 94 -1.61 -0.52 7.39
N PHE A 95 -0.68 -1.07 8.15
CA PHE A 95 -0.98 -1.59 9.49
C PHE A 95 -1.51 -0.48 10.39
N ASN A 96 -0.89 0.69 10.35
CA ASN A 96 -1.34 1.85 11.09
C ASN A 96 -2.73 2.32 10.61
N SER A 97 -2.98 2.42 9.30
CA SER A 97 -4.29 2.82 8.77
C SER A 97 -5.41 1.83 9.10
N LEU A 98 -5.08 0.55 9.29
CA LEU A 98 -6.03 -0.47 9.73
C LEU A 98 -6.22 -0.50 11.26
N GLY A 99 -5.50 0.33 12.01
CA GLY A 99 -5.51 0.31 13.48
C GLY A 99 -4.89 -0.96 14.07
N LEU A 100 -3.96 -1.57 13.34
CA LEU A 100 -3.20 -2.75 13.80
C LEU A 100 -1.94 -2.34 14.57
N THR A 101 -1.48 -1.09 14.46
CA THR A 101 -0.36 -0.53 15.23
C THR A 101 -0.50 0.98 15.34
N THR A 102 0.07 1.57 16.39
CA THR A 102 0.20 3.03 16.54
C THR A 102 1.50 3.56 15.94
N GLN A 103 2.42 2.66 15.57
CA GLN A 103 3.73 3.04 15.05
C GLN A 103 3.64 3.72 13.69
N MET A 104 4.24 4.91 13.59
CA MET A 104 4.35 5.64 12.34
C MET A 104 5.45 5.03 11.47
N ALA A 105 5.17 4.90 10.17
CA ALA A 105 6.14 4.37 9.23
C ALA A 105 7.19 5.42 8.88
N PHE A 106 8.47 5.10 9.06
CA PHE A 106 9.57 5.94 8.58
C PHE A 106 9.69 5.93 7.03
N LYS A 107 9.32 4.82 6.39
CA LYS A 107 9.32 4.65 4.93
C LYS A 107 7.97 4.12 4.47
N ILE A 108 7.41 4.75 3.44
CA ILE A 108 6.18 4.29 2.81
C ILE A 108 6.54 3.11 1.90
N LYS A 109 5.78 2.02 2.01
CA LYS A 109 5.89 0.91 1.09
C LYS A 109 4.65 0.81 0.24
N ILE A 110 4.84 0.66 -1.07
CA ILE A 110 3.76 0.44 -2.02
C ILE A 110 3.87 -0.95 -2.65
N ALA A 111 2.74 -1.60 -2.90
CA ALA A 111 2.66 -2.83 -3.66
C ALA A 111 2.16 -2.50 -5.07
N THR A 112 2.87 -3.00 -6.08
CA THR A 112 2.55 -2.79 -7.50
C THR A 112 2.99 -3.99 -8.34
N ASN A 113 2.28 -4.25 -9.44
CA ASN A 113 2.67 -5.18 -10.49
C ASN A 113 3.63 -4.55 -11.51
N GLU A 114 3.86 -3.24 -11.43
CA GLU A 114 4.79 -2.49 -12.27
C GLU A 114 6.27 -2.71 -11.90
N LYS A 115 7.16 -2.06 -12.66
CA LYS A 115 8.60 -2.03 -12.36
C LYS A 115 8.86 -1.55 -10.93
N ARG A 116 9.94 -2.04 -10.33
CA ARG A 116 10.33 -1.68 -8.97
C ARG A 116 10.59 -0.17 -8.87
N ILE A 117 9.93 0.48 -7.92
CA ILE A 117 10.07 1.89 -7.60
C ILE A 117 10.88 1.99 -6.30
N LYS A 118 11.95 2.79 -6.33
CA LYS A 118 12.71 3.17 -5.13
C LYS A 118 12.96 4.67 -5.20
N ILE A 119 12.51 5.38 -4.19
CA ILE A 119 12.64 6.83 -4.05
C ILE A 119 13.21 7.06 -2.67
N ASP A 120 14.37 7.69 -2.63
CA ASP A 120 15.06 8.04 -1.40
C ASP A 120 15.37 9.53 -1.49
N GLU A 121 14.30 10.33 -1.41
CA GLU A 121 14.36 11.78 -1.52
C GLU A 121 14.03 12.40 -0.16
N TYR A 122 14.53 13.60 0.09
CA TYR A 122 14.39 14.29 1.37
C TYR A 122 12.93 14.40 1.86
N TYR A 123 11.98 14.55 0.94
CA TYR A 123 10.56 14.75 1.23
C TYR A 123 9.73 13.46 1.26
N LEU A 124 10.24 12.34 0.70
CA LEU A 124 9.48 11.10 0.61
C LEU A 124 10.39 9.89 0.42
N ASN A 125 10.29 8.92 1.33
CA ASN A 125 11.00 7.65 1.24
C ASN A 125 10.01 6.54 0.85
N VAL A 126 10.05 6.13 -0.41
CA VAL A 126 9.18 5.07 -0.96
C VAL A 126 9.99 3.90 -1.45
N ASN A 127 9.56 2.69 -1.07
CA ASN A 127 10.00 1.48 -1.72
C ASN A 127 8.79 0.68 -2.24
N SER A 128 8.99 -0.06 -3.33
CA SER A 128 7.97 -0.96 -3.83
C SER A 128 8.26 -2.43 -3.56
N VAL A 129 7.17 -3.19 -3.44
CA VAL A 129 7.14 -4.64 -3.49
C VAL A 129 6.21 -5.08 -4.62
N LYS A 130 6.40 -6.33 -5.07
CA LYS A 130 5.54 -6.91 -6.10
C LYS A 130 4.16 -7.21 -5.51
N SER A 131 3.10 -6.71 -6.14
CA SER A 131 1.73 -7.14 -5.88
C SER A 131 1.51 -8.57 -6.40
N TYR A 132 0.72 -9.37 -5.67
CA TYR A 132 0.40 -10.74 -6.08
C TYR A 132 -0.51 -10.80 -7.31
N VAL A 133 -1.30 -9.76 -7.53
CA VAL A 133 -2.21 -9.62 -8.68
C VAL A 133 -2.12 -8.19 -9.24
N GLU A 134 -2.70 -7.99 -10.42
CA GLU A 134 -2.91 -6.66 -10.99
C GLU A 134 -3.76 -5.78 -10.05
N VAL A 135 -3.33 -4.55 -9.86
CA VAL A 135 -3.95 -3.60 -8.93
C VAL A 135 -5.02 -2.79 -9.66
N THR A 136 -6.18 -2.63 -9.03
CA THR A 136 -7.28 -1.80 -9.52
C THR A 136 -7.90 -0.99 -8.38
N ASP A 137 -8.72 0.01 -8.70
CA ASP A 137 -9.49 0.76 -7.70
C ASP A 137 -10.51 -0.10 -6.96
N GLN A 138 -10.95 -1.20 -7.58
CA GLN A 138 -11.91 -2.13 -7.00
C GLN A 138 -11.26 -3.09 -6.00
N ASN A 139 -10.01 -3.52 -6.24
CA ASN A 139 -9.41 -4.62 -5.45
C ASN A 139 -8.38 -4.18 -4.39
N TYR A 140 -7.82 -2.96 -4.47
CA TYR A 140 -6.63 -2.60 -3.69
C TYR A 140 -6.81 -2.71 -2.17
N LYS A 141 -8.03 -2.44 -1.65
CA LYS A 141 -8.33 -2.59 -0.22
C LYS A 141 -8.29 -4.04 0.21
N LEU A 142 -8.88 -4.94 -0.59
CA LEU A 142 -8.88 -6.38 -0.33
C LEU A 142 -7.45 -6.93 -0.37
N LEU A 143 -6.63 -6.47 -1.31
CA LEU A 143 -5.21 -6.79 -1.36
C LEU A 143 -4.46 -6.32 -0.10
N GLY A 144 -4.75 -5.10 0.38
CA GLY A 144 -4.25 -4.60 1.65
C GLY A 144 -4.63 -5.51 2.82
N TYR A 145 -5.88 -5.96 2.92
CA TYR A 145 -6.29 -6.88 3.98
C TYR A 145 -5.53 -8.22 3.92
N LEU A 146 -5.29 -8.76 2.72
CA LEU A 146 -4.49 -9.98 2.54
C LEU A 146 -3.03 -9.77 2.91
N ASP A 147 -2.47 -8.58 2.64
CA ASP A 147 -1.13 -8.21 3.07
C ASP A 147 -1.01 -8.14 4.61
N ALA A 148 -2.00 -7.56 5.28
CA ALA A 148 -2.06 -7.52 6.74
C ALA A 148 -2.15 -8.93 7.35
N ILE A 149 -2.97 -9.80 6.77
CA ILE A 149 -3.09 -11.21 7.20
C ILE A 149 -1.77 -11.96 6.92
N LYS A 150 -1.15 -11.75 5.76
CA LYS A 150 0.12 -12.39 5.38
C LYS A 150 1.24 -12.05 6.36
N ASP A 151 1.34 -10.79 6.77
CA ASP A 151 2.41 -10.30 7.63
C ASP A 151 1.96 -10.08 9.08
N ILE A 152 0.88 -10.74 9.52
CA ILE A 152 0.28 -10.60 10.84
C ILE A 152 1.27 -10.76 12.01
N LYS A 153 2.31 -11.60 11.85
CA LYS A 153 3.36 -11.83 12.86
C LYS A 153 4.44 -10.75 12.89
N LYS A 154 4.46 -9.86 11.90
CA LYS A 154 5.47 -8.81 11.72
C LYS A 154 4.92 -7.42 12.02
N ILE A 155 3.67 -7.33 12.46
CA ILE A 155 3.06 -6.07 12.84
C ILE A 155 3.71 -5.61 14.16
N PRO A 156 4.33 -4.43 14.22
CA PRO A 156 4.96 -3.93 15.44
C PRO A 156 3.89 -3.57 16.48
N ASP A 157 4.24 -3.72 17.76
CA ASP A 157 3.40 -3.39 18.92
C ASP A 157 1.99 -3.99 18.89
N CYS A 158 1.85 -5.15 18.26
CA CYS A 158 0.59 -5.84 18.11
C CYS A 158 0.80 -7.35 18.22
N SER A 159 0.16 -7.97 19.21
CA SER A 159 0.14 -9.42 19.30
C SER A 159 -0.70 -10.01 18.15
N VAL A 160 -0.37 -11.24 17.72
CA VAL A 160 -1.15 -11.94 16.68
C VAL A 160 -2.63 -12.04 17.08
N LYS A 161 -2.93 -12.22 18.38
CA LYS A 161 -4.30 -12.22 18.91
C LYS A 161 -5.03 -10.89 18.66
N GLN A 162 -4.41 -9.77 19.01
CA GLN A 162 -4.99 -8.44 18.78
C GLN A 162 -5.20 -8.18 17.28
N ALA A 163 -4.19 -8.52 16.46
CA ALA A 163 -4.28 -8.36 15.02
C ALA A 163 -5.42 -9.20 14.42
N VAL A 164 -5.58 -10.45 14.83
CA VAL A 164 -6.68 -11.32 14.38
C VAL A 164 -8.04 -10.77 14.78
N ILE A 165 -8.20 -10.30 16.03
CA ILE A 165 -9.46 -9.69 16.50
C ILE A 165 -9.79 -8.45 15.65
N ARG A 166 -8.79 -7.60 15.40
CA ARG A 166 -8.96 -6.39 14.60
C ARG A 166 -9.30 -6.72 13.15
N MET A 167 -8.58 -7.65 12.54
CA MET A 167 -8.86 -8.12 11.17
C MET A 167 -10.25 -8.75 11.07
N ARG A 168 -10.69 -9.54 12.06
CA ARG A 168 -12.05 -10.07 12.11
C ARG A 168 -13.10 -8.96 12.09
N SER A 169 -12.88 -7.89 12.87
CA SER A 169 -13.78 -6.73 12.88
C SER A 169 -13.84 -6.02 11.52
N ILE A 170 -12.71 -5.89 10.82
CA ILE A 170 -12.64 -5.27 9.49
C ILE A 170 -13.35 -6.15 8.46
N LEU A 171 -13.09 -7.46 8.46
CA LEU A 171 -13.68 -8.38 7.49
C LEU A 171 -15.18 -8.58 7.68
N LYS A 172 -15.70 -8.39 8.90
CA LYS A 172 -17.14 -8.46 9.19
C LYS A 172 -17.96 -7.36 8.49
N SER A 173 -17.33 -6.26 8.08
CA SER A 173 -18.03 -5.20 7.34
C SER A 173 -18.11 -5.43 5.83
N LEU A 174 -17.53 -6.51 5.32
CA LEU A 174 -17.55 -6.84 3.89
C LEU A 174 -18.88 -7.47 3.49
N ASN A 175 -19.36 -7.13 2.30
CA ASN A 175 -20.51 -7.80 1.70
C ASN A 175 -20.12 -9.14 1.04
N ALA A 176 -21.12 -9.91 0.62
CA ALA A 176 -20.91 -11.23 0.04
C ALA A 176 -20.02 -11.20 -1.23
N THR A 177 -20.16 -10.18 -2.07
CA THR A 177 -19.36 -10.00 -3.29
C THR A 177 -17.90 -9.72 -2.93
N GLU A 178 -17.65 -8.84 -1.97
CA GLU A 178 -16.30 -8.53 -1.49
C GLU A 178 -15.63 -9.73 -0.81
N ILE A 179 -16.37 -10.54 -0.06
CA ILE A 179 -15.86 -11.78 0.55
C ILE A 179 -15.49 -12.78 -0.54
N SER A 180 -16.34 -12.98 -1.55
CA SER A 180 -16.06 -13.87 -2.68
C SER A 180 -14.79 -13.43 -3.43
N GLU A 181 -14.66 -12.12 -3.69
CA GLU A 181 -13.47 -11.56 -4.33
C GLU A 181 -12.22 -11.73 -3.45
N LEU A 182 -12.32 -11.45 -2.15
CA LEU A 182 -11.21 -11.64 -1.19
C LEU A 182 -10.71 -13.10 -1.18
N ILE A 183 -11.62 -14.07 -1.22
CA ILE A 183 -11.30 -15.51 -1.31
C ILE A 183 -10.56 -15.81 -2.62
N ASN A 184 -11.03 -15.31 -3.76
CA ASN A 184 -10.38 -15.52 -5.06
C ASN A 184 -8.97 -14.91 -5.09
N LEU A 185 -8.84 -13.67 -4.63
CA LEU A 185 -7.55 -12.97 -4.55
C LEU A 185 -6.55 -13.72 -3.65
N ALA A 186 -7.02 -14.25 -2.51
CA ALA A 186 -6.20 -14.98 -1.56
C ALA A 186 -5.55 -16.25 -2.15
N LEU A 187 -6.09 -16.83 -3.23
CA LEU A 187 -5.49 -17.99 -3.89
C LEU A 187 -4.08 -17.70 -4.44
N ASN A 188 -3.76 -16.44 -4.71
CA ASN A 188 -2.43 -16.00 -5.14
C ASN A 188 -1.45 -15.82 -3.96
N TYR A 189 -1.93 -15.88 -2.72
CA TYR A 189 -1.13 -15.64 -1.52
C TYR A 189 -0.56 -16.95 -0.92
N PRO A 190 0.51 -16.88 -0.10
CA PRO A 190 1.08 -18.05 0.56
C PRO A 190 0.07 -18.84 1.39
N SER A 191 0.28 -20.15 1.58
CA SER A 191 -0.65 -21.05 2.29
C SER A 191 -1.02 -20.56 3.69
N ARG A 192 -0.08 -19.91 4.39
CA ARG A 192 -0.31 -19.30 5.70
C ARG A 192 -1.41 -18.23 5.69
N THR A 193 -1.47 -17.42 4.64
CA THR A 193 -2.46 -16.35 4.48
C THR A 193 -3.83 -16.94 4.20
N ARG A 194 -3.90 -17.90 3.28
CA ARG A 194 -5.13 -18.61 2.89
C ARG A 194 -5.76 -19.32 4.08
N ALA A 195 -4.94 -20.02 4.87
CA ALA A 195 -5.39 -20.69 6.08
C ALA A 195 -5.91 -19.73 7.14
N LEU A 196 -5.16 -18.65 7.45
CA LEU A 196 -5.57 -17.69 8.45
C LEU A 196 -6.84 -16.93 8.03
N LEU A 197 -6.94 -16.53 6.76
CA LEU A 197 -8.15 -15.93 6.21
C LEU A 197 -9.34 -16.87 6.36
N GLY A 198 -9.19 -18.13 5.96
CA GLY A 198 -10.24 -19.15 6.09
C GLY A 198 -10.71 -19.31 7.54
N ALA A 199 -9.78 -19.40 8.49
CA ALA A 199 -10.11 -19.51 9.91
C ALA A 199 -10.86 -18.27 10.44
N ILE A 200 -10.47 -17.06 10.01
CA ILE A 200 -11.15 -15.82 10.39
C ILE A 200 -12.56 -15.76 9.81
N LEU A 201 -12.72 -16.04 8.51
CA LEU A 201 -14.03 -16.01 7.83
C LEU A 201 -15.00 -17.03 8.42
N GLU A 202 -14.54 -18.25 8.70
CA GLU A 202 -15.38 -19.28 9.34
C GLU A 202 -15.83 -18.87 10.74
N ASN A 203 -15.01 -18.12 11.47
CA ASN A 203 -15.39 -17.55 12.78
C ASN A 203 -16.34 -16.36 12.66
N ILE A 204 -16.44 -15.72 11.50
CA ILE A 204 -17.41 -14.65 11.24
C ILE A 204 -18.77 -15.25 10.90
N ASP A 205 -18.80 -16.20 9.97
CA ASP A 205 -19.99 -16.93 9.58
C ASP A 205 -19.61 -18.35 9.10
N SER A 206 -20.08 -19.35 9.84
CA SER A 206 -19.82 -20.77 9.57
C SER A 206 -20.51 -21.28 8.29
N LYS A 207 -21.44 -20.51 7.71
CA LYS A 207 -22.17 -20.86 6.48
C LYS A 207 -21.43 -20.43 5.21
N LEU A 208 -20.35 -19.65 5.33
CA LEU A 208 -19.56 -19.25 4.17
C LEU A 208 -18.97 -20.46 3.45
N ASN A 209 -19.08 -20.49 2.13
CA ASN A 209 -18.38 -21.48 1.32
C ASN A 209 -16.88 -21.12 1.26
N LEU A 210 -16.06 -21.87 1.98
CA LEU A 210 -14.62 -21.69 2.07
C LEU A 210 -13.83 -22.82 1.40
N ASP A 211 -14.50 -23.64 0.58
CA ASP A 211 -13.91 -24.84 -0.04
C ASP A 211 -12.72 -24.48 -0.95
N LYS A 212 -12.81 -23.36 -1.68
CA LYS A 212 -11.70 -22.85 -2.49
C LYS A 212 -10.42 -22.65 -1.66
N LEU A 213 -10.54 -22.00 -0.50
CA LEU A 213 -9.40 -21.80 0.39
C LEU A 213 -8.92 -23.13 0.96
N LYS A 214 -9.85 -23.96 1.45
CA LYS A 214 -9.53 -25.22 2.12
C LYS A 214 -8.84 -26.22 1.18
N ASN A 215 -9.36 -26.40 -0.03
CA ASN A 215 -8.82 -27.29 -1.05
C ASN A 215 -7.46 -26.82 -1.60
N SER A 216 -7.16 -25.53 -1.49
CA SER A 216 -5.88 -24.99 -1.92
C SER A 216 -4.72 -25.29 -0.96
N LEU A 217 -5.00 -25.78 0.26
CA LEU A 217 -3.99 -26.04 1.29
C LEU A 217 -3.44 -27.45 1.18
N ASN A 218 -2.11 -27.60 1.31
CA ASN A 218 -1.48 -28.91 1.46
C ASN A 218 -1.78 -29.47 2.88
N PRO A 219 -2.42 -30.65 3.00
CA PRO A 219 -2.77 -31.27 4.29
C PRO A 219 -1.57 -31.51 5.23
N LEU A 220 -0.37 -31.73 4.67
CA LEU A 220 0.84 -32.02 5.42
C LEU A 220 1.54 -30.75 5.95
N THR A 221 1.19 -29.57 5.43
CA THR A 221 1.79 -28.31 5.89
C THR A 221 1.16 -27.86 7.21
N LYS A 222 1.98 -27.67 8.25
CA LYS A 222 1.58 -27.07 9.53
C LYS A 222 2.02 -25.60 9.60
N ILE A 223 1.09 -24.72 9.94
CA ILE A 223 1.32 -23.27 9.98
C ILE A 223 1.43 -22.82 11.43
N ASN A 224 2.59 -22.29 11.82
CA ASN A 224 2.82 -21.85 13.19
C ASN A 224 2.54 -20.34 13.38
N LEU A 225 1.35 -20.03 13.89
CA LEU A 225 0.93 -18.67 14.22
C LEU A 225 0.95 -18.35 15.71
N ASN A 226 1.15 -19.34 16.60
CA ASN A 226 1.03 -19.19 18.05
C ASN A 226 -0.27 -18.46 18.46
N ILE A 227 -1.42 -18.90 17.93
CA ILE A 227 -2.73 -18.34 18.26
C ILE A 227 -3.45 -19.31 19.21
N ASP A 228 -4.03 -18.79 20.28
CA ASP A 228 -4.83 -19.61 21.21
C ASP A 228 -6.17 -20.00 20.55
N GLU A 229 -6.65 -21.22 20.80
CA GLU A 229 -7.94 -21.71 20.29
C GLU A 229 -9.14 -20.85 20.76
N THR A 230 -8.96 -20.08 21.84
CA THR A 230 -9.97 -19.10 22.33
C THR A 230 -10.23 -17.95 21.36
N VAL A 231 -9.31 -17.69 20.43
CA VAL A 231 -9.42 -16.60 19.43
C VAL A 231 -9.98 -17.11 18.10
N LEU A 232 -9.64 -18.34 17.73
CA LEU A 232 -10.07 -19.00 16.49
C LEU A 232 -10.32 -20.49 16.79
N GLN A 233 -11.59 -20.90 16.83
CA GLN A 233 -11.97 -22.27 17.21
C GLN A 233 -11.58 -23.33 16.16
N SER A 234 -11.43 -22.95 14.89
CA SER A 234 -11.19 -23.86 13.77
C SER A 234 -9.72 -23.96 13.33
N THR A 235 -8.76 -23.58 14.18
CA THR A 235 -7.32 -23.60 13.86
C THR A 235 -6.83 -24.94 13.33
N LYS A 236 -7.24 -26.06 13.94
CA LYS A 236 -6.91 -27.43 13.49
C LYS A 236 -7.43 -27.71 12.08
N LYS A 237 -8.67 -27.31 11.77
CA LYS A 237 -9.27 -27.44 10.43
C LYS A 237 -8.45 -26.68 9.40
N TRP A 238 -7.81 -25.57 9.75
CA TRP A 238 -7.01 -24.75 8.84
C TRP A 238 -5.50 -25.06 8.87
N ASN A 239 -5.09 -26.19 9.45
CA ASN A 239 -3.68 -26.58 9.62
C ASN A 239 -2.84 -25.56 10.41
N ILE A 240 -3.47 -24.77 11.29
CA ILE A 240 -2.83 -23.78 12.14
C ILE A 240 -2.53 -24.43 13.49
N ASN A 241 -1.27 -24.39 13.91
CA ASN A 241 -0.87 -24.86 15.24
C ASN A 241 -1.30 -23.84 16.29
N ALA A 242 -2.12 -24.28 17.24
CA ALA A 242 -2.41 -23.51 18.43
C ALA A 242 -1.24 -23.59 19.42
N THR A 243 -0.96 -22.50 20.15
CA THR A 243 0.02 -22.54 21.23
C THR A 243 -0.54 -23.40 22.36
N THR A 244 0.12 -24.52 22.68
CA THR A 244 -0.14 -25.18 23.97
C THR A 244 0.47 -24.31 25.06
N PRO A 245 -0.24 -23.94 26.14
CA PRO A 245 0.38 -23.20 27.23
C PRO A 245 1.58 -23.99 27.72
N ARG A 246 2.77 -23.36 27.71
CA ARG A 246 3.96 -23.97 28.30
C ARG A 246 3.61 -24.27 29.76
N ARG A 247 3.53 -25.55 30.13
CA ARG A 247 3.55 -25.94 31.55
C ARG A 247 4.82 -25.35 32.12
N ASN A 248 4.68 -24.38 33.02
CA ASN A 248 5.80 -23.90 33.82
C ASN A 248 6.41 -25.13 34.48
N LYS A 249 7.65 -25.44 34.14
CA LYS A 249 8.47 -26.33 34.97
C LYS A 249 8.75 -25.51 36.22
N PHE A 250 8.04 -25.85 37.29
CA PHE A 250 8.41 -25.49 38.65
C PHE A 250 9.75 -26.12 39.00
#